data_AF-A0A3C1IEM7-F1
#
_entry.id   AF-A0A3C1IEM7-F1
#
_cell.length_a   1.000
_cell.length_b   1.000
_cell.length_c   1.000
_cell.angle_alpha   90.00
_cell.angle_beta   90.00
_cell.angle_gamma   90.00
#
_symmetry.space_group_name_H-M   'P 1'
#
loop_
_entity.id
_entity.type
_entity.pdbx_description
1 polymer ?
#
loop_
_entity_poly.entity_id
_entity_poly.type
_entity_poly.pdbx_seq_one_letter_code
_entity_poly.pdbx_strand_id
1 'polypeptide(L)'
;GHETLVTLLETALTEEPPLLLRDGNFIAQGYDPDLDETRRLRNEGRSVIAGLQQEYSVQTAIQSLKIKHNNVLGYFIETTATHAEKMLSPPLSDLFIHRQTTANQVRFTTVALSELETKILNAANHAQDIEQRHFDDLRA
;
A
#
# COMPACT_ATOMS: atom_id res chain seq x y z
N GLY A 1 -7.63 29.34 -31.25
CA GLY A 1 -7.75 27.88 -31.18
C GLY A 1 -7.26 27.41 -29.82
N HIS A 2 -7.79 26.30 -29.30
CA HIS A 2 -7.40 25.75 -28.00
C HIS A 2 -6.39 24.59 -28.11
N GLU A 3 -5.75 24.42 -29.27
CA GLU A 3 -4.86 23.29 -29.57
C GLU A 3 -3.76 23.12 -28.52
N THR A 4 -3.08 24.19 -28.11
CA THR A 4 -2.04 24.12 -27.07
C THR A 4 -2.57 23.58 -25.73
N LEU A 5 -3.78 23.99 -25.34
CA LEU A 5 -4.41 23.53 -24.10
C LEU A 5 -4.84 22.08 -24.21
N VAL A 6 -5.40 21.67 -25.36
CA VAL A 6 -5.79 20.29 -25.62
C VAL A 6 -4.56 19.38 -25.55
N THR A 7 -3.47 19.72 -26.25
CA THR A 7 -2.23 18.94 -26.21
C THR A 7 -1.63 18.84 -24.80
N LEU A 8 -1.68 19.94 -24.02
CA LEU A 8 -1.21 19.92 -22.63
C LEU A 8 -2.02 18.91 -21.80
N LEU A 9 -3.35 18.98 -21.86
CA LEU A 9 -4.21 18.10 -21.07
C LEU A 9 -4.11 16.63 -21.52
N GLU A 10 -4.00 16.37 -22.82
CA GLU A 10 -3.84 15.02 -23.38
C GLU A 10 -2.52 14.36 -22.95
N THR A 11 -1.46 15.14 -22.74
CA THR A 11 -0.16 14.62 -22.29
C THR A 11 -0.03 14.54 -20.77
N ALA A 12 -0.72 15.42 -20.04
CA ALA A 12 -0.62 15.50 -18.58
C ALA A 12 -1.58 14.55 -17.86
N LEU A 13 -2.76 14.28 -18.41
CA LEU A 13 -3.80 13.50 -17.74
C LEU A 13 -3.87 12.06 -18.25
N THR A 14 -4.20 11.13 -17.36
CA THR A 14 -4.57 9.77 -17.76
C THR A 14 -5.86 9.78 -18.60
N GLU A 15 -6.08 8.78 -19.45
CA GLU A 15 -7.29 8.65 -20.29
C GLU A 15 -8.59 8.70 -19.47
N GLU A 16 -8.61 8.03 -18.32
CA GLU A 16 -9.74 7.98 -17.40
C GLU A 16 -9.30 8.42 -15.99
N PRO A 17 -9.20 9.74 -15.73
CA PRO A 17 -8.80 10.24 -14.43
C PRO A 17 -9.89 9.96 -13.38
N PRO A 18 -9.53 9.65 -12.13
CA PRO A 18 -10.51 9.47 -11.07
C PRO A 18 -11.34 10.73 -10.80
N LEU A 19 -12.55 10.54 -10.27
CA LEU A 19 -13.47 11.65 -9.99
C LEU A 19 -12.96 12.59 -8.88
N LEU A 20 -12.17 12.08 -7.94
CA LEU A 20 -11.68 12.82 -6.78
C LEU A 20 -10.15 12.84 -6.77
N LEU A 21 -9.55 14.01 -6.56
CA LEU A 21 -8.08 14.18 -6.49
C LEU A 21 -7.41 13.31 -5.42
N ARG A 22 -8.10 13.07 -4.30
CA ARG A 22 -7.58 12.22 -3.21
C ARG A 22 -7.38 10.76 -3.61
N ASP A 23 -8.03 10.32 -4.68
CA ASP A 23 -7.89 8.96 -5.20
C ASP A 23 -6.60 8.82 -6.04
N GLY A 24 -5.95 9.96 -6.36
CA GLY A 24 -4.69 10.04 -7.10
C GLY A 24 -4.80 9.49 -8.51
N ASN A 25 -3.66 9.14 -9.10
CA ASN A 25 -3.53 8.47 -10.39
C ASN A 25 -4.25 9.18 -11.55
N PHE A 26 -4.25 10.51 -11.55
CA PHE A 26 -4.83 11.33 -12.61
C PHE A 26 -3.77 11.95 -13.53
N ILE A 27 -2.51 11.98 -13.11
CA ILE A 27 -1.39 12.38 -13.98
C ILE A 27 -0.88 11.18 -14.79
N ALA A 28 -0.71 11.38 -16.09
CA ALA A 28 -0.26 10.35 -17.02
C ALA A 28 1.13 9.80 -16.65
N GLN A 29 1.34 8.51 -16.91
CA GLN A 29 2.68 7.93 -16.84
C GLN A 29 3.60 8.58 -17.88
N GLY A 30 4.85 8.85 -17.50
CA GLY A 30 5.84 9.50 -18.35
C GLY A 30 5.77 11.03 -18.36
N TYR A 31 4.76 11.64 -17.70
CA TYR A 31 4.66 13.09 -17.60
C TYR A 31 5.63 13.67 -16.56
N ASP A 32 5.80 12.99 -15.42
CA ASP A 32 6.72 13.37 -14.36
C ASP A 32 7.55 12.15 -13.91
N PRO A 33 8.88 12.14 -14.14
CA PRO A 33 9.75 11.03 -13.77
C PRO A 33 9.79 10.75 -12.26
N ASP A 34 9.68 11.78 -11.41
CA ASP A 34 9.71 11.63 -9.96
C ASP A 34 8.41 10.97 -9.47
N LEU A 35 7.27 11.33 -10.08
CA LEU A 35 5.99 10.68 -9.83
C LEU A 35 6.03 9.20 -10.22
N ASP A 36 6.59 8.89 -11.39
CA ASP A 36 6.70 7.52 -11.87
C ASP A 36 7.61 6.66 -10.98
N GLU A 37 8.75 7.21 -10.56
CA GLU A 37 9.66 6.54 -9.62
C GLU A 37 8.95 6.26 -8.28
N THR A 38 8.24 7.26 -7.76
CA THR A 38 7.52 7.14 -6.50
C THR A 38 6.40 6.10 -6.58
N ARG A 39 5.63 6.08 -7.69
CA ARG A 39 4.62 5.04 -7.97
C ARG A 39 5.27 3.66 -8.07
N ARG A 40 6.46 3.54 -8.66
CA ARG A 40 7.21 2.28 -8.75
C ARG A 40 7.59 1.77 -7.36
N LEU A 41 8.20 2.61 -6.51
CA LEU A 41 8.57 2.25 -5.14
C LEU A 41 7.37 1.76 -4.31
N ARG A 42 6.22 2.43 -4.46
CA ARG A 42 4.97 1.99 -3.83
C ARG A 42 4.54 0.60 -4.30
N ASN A 43 4.59 0.34 -5.61
CA ASN A 43 4.19 -0.93 -6.21
C ASN A 43 5.15 -2.08 -5.86
N GLU A 44 6.45 -1.80 -5.82
CA GLU A 44 7.48 -2.72 -5.33
C GLU A 44 7.20 -3.11 -3.87
N GLY A 45 6.93 -2.13 -3.00
CA GLY A 45 6.56 -2.39 -1.62
C GLY A 45 5.35 -3.33 -1.48
N ARG A 46 4.31 -3.13 -2.29
CA ARG A 46 3.14 -4.04 -2.32
C ARG A 46 3.50 -5.45 -2.77
N SER A 47 4.46 -5.59 -3.68
CA SER A 47 4.96 -6.90 -4.12
C SER A 47 5.76 -7.60 -3.01
N VAL A 48 6.55 -6.84 -2.24
CA VAL A 48 7.26 -7.36 -1.07
C VAL A 48 6.28 -7.86 0.00
N ILE A 49 5.15 -7.16 0.22
CA ILE A 49 4.09 -7.63 1.13
C ILE A 49 3.55 -9.01 0.71
N ALA A 50 3.36 -9.24 -0.59
CA ALA A 50 2.89 -10.53 -1.09
C ALA A 50 3.92 -11.66 -0.82
N GLY A 51 5.21 -11.36 -1.00
CA GLY A 51 6.30 -12.27 -0.65
C GLY A 51 6.35 -12.57 0.86
N LEU A 52 6.21 -11.53 1.68
CA LEU A 52 6.21 -11.67 3.14
C LEU A 52 5.04 -12.52 3.65
N GLN A 53 3.87 -12.40 3.04
CA GLN A 53 2.73 -13.26 3.37
C GLN A 53 3.06 -14.74 3.10
N GLN A 54 3.69 -15.04 1.96
CA GLN A 54 4.08 -16.40 1.62
C GLN A 54 5.13 -16.94 2.61
N GLU A 55 6.13 -16.14 2.93
CA GLU A 55 7.16 -16.48 3.92
C GLU A 55 6.54 -16.81 5.28
N TYR A 56 5.68 -15.93 5.80
CA TYR A 56 5.01 -16.14 7.08
C TYR A 56 4.06 -17.33 7.06
N SER A 57 3.39 -17.59 5.94
CA SER A 57 2.55 -18.76 5.79
C SER A 57 3.36 -20.06 5.91
N VAL A 58 4.55 -20.10 5.29
CA VAL A 58 5.48 -21.24 5.40
C VAL A 58 6.06 -21.37 6.80
N GLN A 59 6.59 -20.27 7.35
CA GLN A 59 7.22 -20.25 8.68
C GLN A 59 6.27 -20.67 9.80
N THR A 60 5.02 -20.24 9.72
CA THR A 60 3.99 -20.58 10.72
C THR A 60 3.27 -21.90 10.42
N ALA A 61 3.46 -22.46 9.22
CA ALA A 61 2.67 -23.55 8.67
C ALA A 61 1.15 -23.27 8.68
N ILE A 62 0.75 -22.02 8.48
CA ILE A 62 -0.66 -21.60 8.40
C ILE A 62 -0.92 -21.08 6.98
N GLN A 63 -1.46 -21.94 6.12
CA GLN A 63 -1.78 -21.58 4.72
C GLN A 63 -2.89 -20.53 4.59
N SER A 64 -3.78 -20.48 5.59
CA SER A 64 -4.87 -19.50 5.62
C SER A 64 -4.45 -18.11 6.10
N LEU A 65 -3.19 -17.92 6.51
CA LEU A 65 -2.68 -16.63 6.95
C LEU A 65 -2.76 -15.61 5.81
N LYS A 66 -3.28 -14.43 6.10
CA LYS A 66 -3.37 -13.32 5.14
C LYS A 66 -2.78 -12.05 5.70
N ILE A 67 -2.03 -11.31 4.89
CA ILE A 67 -1.69 -9.93 5.18
C ILE A 67 -2.76 -9.05 4.52
N LYS A 68 -3.42 -8.22 5.32
CA LYS A 68 -4.49 -7.31 4.89
C LYS A 68 -4.13 -5.89 5.30
N HIS A 69 -4.85 -4.92 4.73
CA HIS A 69 -4.71 -3.51 5.07
C HIS A 69 -6.08 -2.89 5.35
N ASN A 70 -6.16 -1.99 6.32
CA ASN A 70 -7.27 -1.05 6.46
C ASN A 70 -6.79 0.28 7.07
N ASN A 71 -7.64 1.30 7.02
CA ASN A 71 -7.27 2.66 7.43
C ASN A 71 -7.09 2.85 8.95
N VAL A 72 -7.41 1.84 9.78
CA VAL A 72 -7.35 1.94 11.25
C VAL A 72 -6.12 1.21 11.81
N LEU A 73 -5.90 -0.02 11.38
CA LEU A 73 -4.80 -0.87 11.83
C LEU A 73 -3.56 -0.78 10.96
N GLY A 74 -3.69 -0.26 9.74
CA GLY A 74 -2.65 -0.35 8.75
C GLY A 74 -2.57 -1.75 8.14
N TYR A 75 -1.37 -2.18 7.77
CA TYR A 75 -1.10 -3.56 7.38
C TYR A 75 -1.02 -4.48 8.59
N PHE A 76 -1.71 -5.62 8.52
CA PHE A 76 -1.72 -6.61 9.58
C PHE A 76 -1.81 -8.03 9.01
N ILE A 77 -1.28 -8.97 9.76
CA ILE A 77 -1.41 -10.41 9.55
C ILE A 77 -2.68 -10.87 10.25
N GLU A 78 -3.52 -11.63 9.57
CA GLU A 78 -4.78 -12.16 10.08
C GLU A 78 -4.78 -13.68 10.00
N THR A 79 -5.18 -14.31 11.11
CA THR A 79 -5.36 -15.76 11.22
C THR A 79 -6.62 -16.08 12.01
N THR A 80 -7.08 -17.33 11.96
CA THR A 80 -8.24 -17.79 12.73
C THR A 80 -7.89 -17.92 14.21
N ALA A 81 -8.90 -17.86 15.09
CA ALA A 81 -8.71 -18.06 16.53
C ALA A 81 -7.98 -19.38 16.85
N THR A 82 -8.31 -20.48 16.15
CA THR A 82 -7.66 -21.79 16.32
C THR A 82 -6.14 -21.76 16.11
N HIS A 83 -5.66 -20.94 15.18
CA HIS A 83 -4.23 -20.83 14.90
C HIS A 83 -3.53 -19.74 15.73
N ALA A 84 -4.30 -18.92 16.46
CA ALA A 84 -3.76 -17.80 17.22
C ALA A 84 -2.92 -18.27 18.42
N GLU A 85 -3.30 -19.37 19.08
CA GLU A 85 -2.52 -19.94 20.18
C GLU A 85 -1.10 -20.31 19.73
N LYS A 86 -0.97 -20.87 18.52
CA LYS A 86 0.32 -21.20 17.91
C LYS A 86 1.17 -19.95 17.68
N MET A 87 0.56 -18.87 17.19
CA MET A 87 1.23 -17.59 16.93
C MET A 87 1.68 -16.90 18.22
N LEU A 88 0.92 -17.05 19.30
CA LEU A 88 1.21 -16.47 20.62
C LEU A 88 2.21 -17.29 21.44
N SER A 89 2.64 -18.45 20.94
CA SER A 89 3.57 -19.34 21.62
C SER A 89 4.97 -19.24 21.02
N PRO A 90 6.04 -19.39 21.83
CA PRO A 90 7.40 -19.46 21.31
C PRO A 90 7.57 -20.63 20.30
N PRO A 91 8.39 -20.46 19.25
CA PRO A 91 9.22 -19.28 18.96
C PRO A 91 8.50 -18.18 18.16
N LEU A 92 7.24 -18.38 17.77
CA LEU A 92 6.52 -17.45 16.89
C LEU A 92 6.17 -16.14 17.60
N SER A 93 5.93 -16.18 18.91
CA SER A 93 5.66 -15.00 19.75
C SER A 93 6.78 -13.95 19.73
N ASP A 94 8.00 -14.32 19.35
CA ASP A 94 9.14 -13.41 19.27
C ASP A 94 9.11 -12.55 18.01
N LEU A 95 8.42 -13.03 16.96
CA LEU A 95 8.28 -12.35 15.67
C LEU A 95 6.91 -11.66 15.53
N PHE A 96 5.84 -12.34 15.94
CA PHE A 96 4.47 -11.89 15.73
C PHE A 96 3.91 -11.17 16.95
N ILE A 97 3.62 -9.88 16.76
CA ILE A 97 3.12 -8.99 17.82
C ILE A 97 1.61 -8.87 17.70
N HIS A 98 0.86 -9.24 18.74
CA HIS A 98 -0.60 -9.13 18.76
C HIS A 98 -1.06 -7.67 18.62
N ARG A 99 -2.12 -7.45 17.82
CA ARG A 99 -2.70 -6.12 17.54
C ARG A 99 -4.18 -6.03 17.87
N GLN A 100 -4.95 -7.07 17.55
CA GLN A 100 -6.40 -7.05 17.76
C GLN A 100 -6.95 -8.48 17.78
N THR A 101 -8.00 -8.71 18.57
CA THR A 101 -8.82 -9.92 18.53
C THR A 101 -10.26 -9.55 18.15
N THR A 102 -10.84 -10.33 17.26
CA THR A 102 -12.27 -10.27 16.88
C THR A 102 -12.93 -11.62 17.18
N ALA A 103 -14.23 -11.77 16.91
CA ALA A 103 -14.97 -13.00 17.22
C ALA A 103 -14.35 -14.27 16.61
N ASN A 104 -13.79 -14.20 15.40
CA ASN A 104 -13.28 -15.38 14.68
C ASN A 104 -11.79 -15.27 14.27
N GLN A 105 -11.19 -14.09 14.42
CA GLN A 105 -9.89 -13.78 13.86
C GLN A 105 -9.02 -13.03 14.84
N VAL A 106 -7.73 -13.32 14.78
CA VAL A 106 -6.70 -12.64 15.56
C VAL A 106 -5.71 -12.00 14.60
N ARG A 107 -5.34 -10.77 14.92
CA ARG A 107 -4.50 -9.90 14.09
C ARG A 107 -3.17 -9.66 14.77
N PHE A 108 -2.12 -9.71 13.97
CA PHE A 108 -0.73 -9.55 14.37
C PHE A 108 -0.02 -8.56 13.45
N THR A 109 1.13 -8.07 13.88
CA THR A 109 2.10 -7.37 13.04
C THR A 109 3.49 -7.96 13.28
N THR A 110 4.46 -7.51 12.48
CA THR A 110 5.89 -7.73 12.71
C THR A 110 6.62 -6.41 12.51
N VAL A 111 7.86 -6.31 13.00
CA VAL A 111 8.70 -5.12 12.76
C VAL A 111 8.89 -4.90 11.25
N ALA A 112 9.23 -5.96 10.52
CA ALA A 112 9.41 -5.92 9.07
C ALA A 112 8.14 -5.45 8.32
N LEU A 113 6.96 -5.92 8.74
CA LEU A 113 5.69 -5.50 8.14
C LEU A 113 5.43 -4.00 8.37
N SER A 114 5.73 -3.51 9.57
CA SER A 114 5.51 -2.12 9.97
C SER A 114 6.48 -1.16 9.24
N GLU A 115 7.73 -1.60 9.03
CA GLU A 115 8.72 -0.85 8.24
C GLU A 115 8.32 -0.77 6.76
N LEU A 116 7.85 -1.87 6.17
CA LEU A 116 7.35 -1.90 4.80
C LEU A 116 6.14 -1.00 4.62
N GLU A 117 5.19 -1.06 5.57
CA GLU A 117 4.05 -0.16 5.59
C GLU A 117 4.48 1.31 5.58
N THR A 118 5.41 1.69 6.46
CA THR A 118 5.92 3.07 6.54
C THR A 118 6.51 3.52 5.20
N LYS A 119 7.30 2.66 4.54
CA LYS A 119 7.88 2.95 3.22
C LYS A 119 6.79 3.12 2.15
N ILE A 120 5.80 2.24 2.12
CA ILE A 120 4.68 2.29 1.16
C ILE A 120 3.86 3.58 1.36
N LEU A 121 3.55 3.93 2.61
CA LEU A 121 2.78 5.13 2.94
C LEU A 121 3.53 6.40 2.57
N ASN A 122 4.83 6.47 2.86
CA ASN A 122 5.65 7.62 2.48
C ASN A 122 5.71 7.80 0.95
N ALA A 123 5.89 6.71 0.21
CA ALA A 123 5.83 6.76 -1.25
C ALA A 123 4.44 7.18 -1.76
N ALA A 124 3.36 6.64 -1.19
CA ALA A 124 2.01 7.01 -1.58
C ALA A 124 1.72 8.51 -1.34
N ASN A 125 2.08 9.04 -0.19
CA ASN A 125 1.91 10.46 0.14
C ASN A 125 2.74 11.34 -0.80
N HIS A 126 3.99 10.97 -1.06
CA HIS A 126 4.84 11.75 -1.95
C HIS A 126 4.31 11.79 -3.38
N ALA A 127 3.78 10.66 -3.90
CA ALA A 127 3.13 10.65 -5.20
C ALA A 127 1.91 11.56 -5.24
N GLN A 128 1.09 11.54 -4.17
CA GLN A 128 -0.09 12.39 -4.06
C GLN A 128 0.26 13.88 -4.02
N ASP A 129 1.33 14.26 -3.31
CA ASP A 129 1.82 15.64 -3.26
C ASP A 129 2.28 16.13 -4.65
N ILE A 130 2.98 15.29 -5.40
CA ILE A 130 3.41 15.60 -6.77
C ILE A 130 2.20 15.78 -7.69
N GLU A 131 1.22 14.87 -7.62
CA GLU A 131 0.00 14.94 -8.41
C GLU A 131 -0.82 16.20 -8.09
N GLN A 132 -0.94 16.54 -6.81
CA GLN A 132 -1.64 17.76 -6.38
C GLN A 132 -0.98 19.01 -6.96
N ARG A 133 0.35 19.09 -6.93
CA ARG A 133 1.10 20.19 -7.55
C ARG A 133 0.79 20.31 -9.05
N HIS A 134 0.81 19.20 -9.79
CA HIS A 134 0.48 19.21 -11.21
C HIS A 134 -0.96 19.62 -11.48
N PHE A 135 -1.91 19.19 -10.66
CA PHE A 135 -3.29 19.64 -10.77
C PHE A 135 -3.41 21.17 -10.61
N ASP A 136 -2.74 21.73 -9.60
CA ASP A 136 -2.77 23.17 -9.35
C ASP A 136 -2.14 23.95 -10.51
N ASP A 137 -1.05 23.44 -11.10
CA ASP A 137 -0.40 24.02 -12.27
C ASP A 137 -1.30 23.97 -13.53
N LEU A 138 -2.03 22.87 -13.75
CA LEU A 138 -2.95 22.72 -14.90
C LEU A 138 -4.22 23.54 -14.78
N ARG A 139 -4.63 23.88 -13.55
CA ARG A 139 -5.83 24.66 -13.25
C ARG A 139 -5.63 26.17 -13.44
N ALA A 140 -4.39 26.65 -13.29
CA ALA A 140 -4.04 28.06 -13.34
C ALA A 140 -4.22 28.69 -14.74
#